data_AF-A0A950NIS0-F1
#
_entry.id   AF-A0A950NIS0-F1
#
_cell.length_a   1.000
_cell.length_b   1.000
_cell.length_c   1.000
_cell.angle_alpha   90.00
_cell.angle_beta   90.00
_cell.angle_gamma   90.00
#
_symmetry.space_group_name_H-M   'P 1'
#
loop_
_entity.id
_entity.type
_entity.pdbx_description
1 polymer ?
#
loop_
_entity_poly.entity_id
_entity_poly.type
_entity_poly.pdbx_seq_one_letter_code
_entity_poly.pdbx_strand_id
1 'polypeptide(L)'
;MKTDVFRLRLSGASDEHGAFRGSPAWNQALRYGAWGGLAPLLLAQKLAEVTNNVLVELGELDQPEGRRKLRDFWAEAEALSLQGKTCLHVALGEAKLAAGVRSLQRLVNAHVWGVTPRIPPPDAFYRSYPEVKPVCRLTGTVIVDAGTSCTLTTASLNPLAGEIVAAWLDTYFTKTRREPRHRFYSHVALTPAQWPGVLRAHFED
;
A
#
# COMPACT_ATOMS: atom_id res chain seq x y z
N MET A 1 35.08 -15.23 -14.35
CA MET A 1 33.85 -15.10 -13.57
C MET A 1 32.84 -14.32 -14.41
N LYS A 2 31.75 -14.96 -14.83
CA LYS A 2 30.69 -14.31 -15.61
C LYS A 2 29.67 -13.72 -14.63
N THR A 3 29.46 -12.42 -14.73
CA THR A 3 28.42 -11.71 -13.99
C THR A 3 27.11 -11.89 -14.76
N ASP A 4 26.25 -12.78 -14.27
CA ASP A 4 24.90 -12.92 -14.82
C ASP A 4 24.07 -11.71 -14.38
N VAL A 5 24.05 -10.70 -15.26
CA VAL A 5 23.12 -9.58 -15.19
C VAL A 5 21.74 -10.12 -15.55
N PHE A 6 20.87 -10.29 -14.55
CA PHE A 6 19.46 -10.62 -14.76
C PHE A 6 18.80 -9.51 -15.60
N ARG A 7 18.65 -9.75 -16.90
CA ARG A 7 17.75 -8.95 -17.75
C ARG A 7 16.32 -9.20 -17.29
N LEU A 8 15.71 -8.17 -16.71
CA LEU A 8 14.27 -8.06 -16.56
C LEU A 8 13.61 -8.26 -17.93
N ARG A 9 13.00 -9.43 -18.14
CA ARG A 9 12.08 -9.64 -19.26
C ARG A 9 10.79 -8.91 -18.88
N LEU A 10 10.60 -7.72 -19.43
CA LEU A 10 9.29 -7.09 -19.51
C LEU A 10 8.42 -7.98 -20.41
N SER A 11 7.75 -8.95 -19.81
CA SER A 11 6.73 -9.73 -20.52
C SER A 11 5.45 -8.90 -20.55
N GLY A 12 5.05 -8.51 -21.76
CA GLY A 12 3.77 -7.87 -22.02
C GLY A 12 3.94 -6.45 -22.51
N ALA A 13 4.05 -6.32 -23.82
CA ALA A 13 3.70 -5.09 -24.51
C ALA A 13 2.30 -4.65 -24.04
N SER A 14 2.22 -3.36 -23.77
CA SER A 14 1.00 -2.60 -23.62
C SER A 14 0.15 -2.75 -24.87
N ASP A 15 -0.79 -3.68 -24.84
CA ASP A 15 -1.98 -3.60 -25.67
C ASP A 15 -3.17 -3.57 -24.72
N GLU A 16 -3.99 -2.55 -24.92
CA GLU A 16 -5.30 -2.34 -24.30
C GLU A 16 -5.30 -1.79 -22.87
N HIS A 17 -5.81 -0.57 -22.76
CA HIS A 17 -6.35 0.04 -21.57
C HIS A 17 -7.50 -0.81 -20.95
N GLY A 18 -7.14 -1.95 -20.37
CA GLY A 18 -7.97 -2.68 -19.41
C GLY A 18 -8.00 -1.94 -18.07
N ALA A 19 -8.28 -0.63 -18.08
CA ALA A 19 -8.70 0.05 -16.86
C ALA A 19 -9.98 -0.66 -16.41
N PHE A 20 -9.92 -1.41 -15.31
CA PHE A 20 -11.11 -1.92 -14.67
C PHE A 20 -11.90 -0.69 -14.17
N ARG A 21 -12.77 -0.14 -15.03
CA ARG A 21 -13.66 1.01 -14.80
C ARG A 21 -14.77 0.68 -13.78
N GLY A 22 -14.54 -0.25 -12.86
CA GLY A 22 -15.60 -0.94 -12.13
C GLY A 22 -15.99 -0.34 -10.79
N SER A 23 -15.08 0.36 -10.09
CA SER A 23 -15.37 0.88 -8.75
C SER A 23 -15.54 2.41 -8.77
N PRO A 24 -16.77 2.92 -8.59
CA PRO A 24 -17.02 4.34 -8.34
C PRO A 24 -16.20 4.88 -7.17
N ALA A 25 -16.10 4.15 -6.06
CA ALA A 25 -15.31 4.57 -4.90
C ALA A 25 -13.82 4.75 -5.24
N TRP A 26 -13.22 3.82 -5.98
CA TRP A 26 -11.82 3.93 -6.41
C TRP A 26 -11.59 5.10 -7.37
N ASN A 27 -12.48 5.26 -8.36
CA ASN A 27 -12.40 6.36 -9.30
C ASN A 27 -12.56 7.72 -8.62
N GLN A 28 -13.44 7.81 -7.62
CA GLN A 28 -13.62 9.02 -6.82
C GLN A 28 -12.37 9.32 -5.99
N ALA A 29 -11.79 8.29 -5.36
CA ALA A 29 -10.55 8.41 -4.58
C ALA A 29 -9.38 8.94 -5.43
N LEU A 30 -9.23 8.45 -6.66
CA LEU A 30 -8.18 8.94 -7.58
C LEU A 30 -8.45 10.35 -8.11
N ARG A 31 -9.70 10.66 -8.48
CA ARG A 31 -10.03 11.94 -9.14
C ARG A 31 -10.13 13.12 -8.20
N TYR A 32 -10.59 12.90 -6.97
CA TYR A 32 -10.89 13.97 -6.01
C TYR A 32 -10.01 13.93 -4.75
N GLY A 33 -9.19 12.90 -4.61
CA GLY A 33 -8.27 12.81 -3.49
C GLY A 33 -7.10 13.77 -3.65
N ALA A 34 -7.19 14.93 -3.02
CA ALA A 34 -6.01 15.75 -2.72
C ALA A 34 -5.20 15.09 -1.59
N TRP A 35 -4.57 13.95 -1.89
CA TRP A 35 -3.87 13.13 -0.90
C TRP A 35 -2.64 13.85 -0.36
N GLY A 36 -1.86 14.48 -1.24
CA GLY A 36 -0.53 15.04 -0.98
C GLY A 36 -0.43 16.22 -0.02
N GLY A 37 -1.47 16.52 0.76
CA GLY A 37 -1.44 17.47 1.87
C GLY A 37 -2.03 16.93 3.16
N LEU A 38 -2.49 15.67 3.17
CA LEU A 38 -3.11 15.09 4.34
C LEU A 38 -2.05 14.71 5.37
N ALA A 39 -2.37 15.00 6.64
CA ALA A 39 -1.62 14.49 7.77
C ALA A 39 -1.70 12.95 7.82
N PRO A 40 -0.69 12.26 8.37
CA PRO A 40 -0.61 10.80 8.41
C PRO A 40 -1.89 10.08 8.87
N LEU A 41 -2.47 10.53 9.98
CA LEU A 41 -3.67 9.92 10.55
C LEU A 41 -4.88 10.08 9.63
N LEU A 42 -5.07 11.29 9.09
CA LEU A 42 -6.17 11.59 8.18
C LEU A 42 -6.04 10.83 6.85
N LEU A 43 -4.81 10.65 6.36
CA LEU A 43 -4.54 9.80 5.20
C LEU A 43 -4.95 8.35 5.45
N ALA A 44 -4.55 7.79 6.59
CA ALA A 44 -4.92 6.42 6.98
C ALA A 44 -6.43 6.26 7.14
N GLN A 45 -7.12 7.25 7.74
CA GLN A 45 -8.58 7.33 7.86
C GLN A 45 -9.28 7.21 6.52
N LYS A 46 -8.96 8.11 5.61
CA LYS A 46 -9.54 8.09 4.27
C LYS A 46 -9.19 6.82 3.50
N LEU A 47 -8.00 6.26 3.70
CA LEU A 47 -7.61 5.01 3.05
C LEU A 47 -8.42 3.81 3.52
N ALA A 48 -8.66 3.68 4.83
CA ALA A 48 -9.50 2.61 5.35
C ALA A 48 -10.95 2.77 4.87
N GLU A 49 -11.48 3.99 4.82
CA GLU A 49 -12.80 4.29 4.25
C GLU A 49 -12.91 3.90 2.78
N VAL A 50 -11.95 4.34 1.94
CA VAL A 50 -11.92 3.99 0.51
C VAL A 50 -11.84 2.48 0.35
N THR A 51 -10.94 1.82 1.08
CA THR A 51 -10.78 0.36 1.01
C THR A 51 -12.07 -0.35 1.38
N ASN A 52 -12.72 0.06 2.47
CA ASN A 52 -13.99 -0.51 2.90
C ASN A 52 -15.07 -0.35 1.82
N ASN A 53 -15.21 0.85 1.25
CA ASN A 53 -16.21 1.13 0.23
C ASN A 53 -15.96 0.30 -1.04
N VAL A 54 -14.70 0.17 -1.46
CA VAL A 54 -14.34 -0.68 -2.60
C VAL A 54 -14.64 -2.16 -2.32
N LEU A 55 -14.34 -2.66 -1.12
CA LEU A 55 -14.68 -4.05 -0.75
C LEU A 55 -16.19 -4.30 -0.75
N VAL A 56 -16.99 -3.32 -0.32
CA VAL A 56 -18.46 -3.39 -0.39
C VAL A 56 -18.94 -3.41 -1.84
N GLU A 57 -18.41 -2.54 -2.69
CA GLU A 57 -18.76 -2.52 -4.13
C GLU A 57 -18.38 -3.82 -4.84
N LEU A 58 -17.28 -4.45 -4.44
CA LEU A 58 -16.84 -5.74 -4.95
C LEU A 58 -17.65 -6.93 -4.40
N GLY A 59 -18.53 -6.71 -3.43
CA GLY A 59 -19.28 -7.79 -2.75
C GLY A 59 -18.44 -8.66 -1.82
N GLU A 60 -17.22 -8.23 -1.49
CA GLU A 60 -16.31 -8.92 -0.56
C GLU A 60 -16.69 -8.68 0.91
N LEU A 61 -17.48 -7.62 1.15
CA LEU A 61 -17.91 -7.17 2.46
C LEU A 61 -19.35 -6.65 2.41
N ASP A 62 -20.16 -7.02 3.40
CA ASP A 62 -21.50 -6.44 3.55
C ASP A 62 -21.42 -4.99 4.07
N GLN A 63 -22.33 -4.12 3.65
CA GLN A 63 -22.23 -2.68 3.97
C GLN A 63 -22.40 -2.39 5.48
N PRO A 64 -23.44 -2.90 6.18
CA PRO A 64 -23.52 -2.86 7.64
C PRO A 64 -22.27 -3.41 8.34
N GLU A 65 -21.77 -4.57 7.88
CA GLU A 65 -20.57 -5.19 8.45
C GLU A 65 -19.32 -4.31 8.27
N GLY A 66 -19.13 -3.73 7.09
CA GLY A 66 -17.99 -2.88 6.78
C GLY A 66 -17.96 -1.60 7.61
N ARG A 67 -19.11 -0.95 7.81
CA ARG A 67 -19.19 0.22 8.71
C ARG A 67 -18.80 -0.11 10.14
N ARG A 68 -19.19 -1.29 10.64
CA ARG A 68 -18.81 -1.77 11.98
C ARG A 68 -17.31 -2.02 12.04
N LYS A 69 -16.77 -2.82 11.12
CA LYS A 69 -15.33 -3.17 11.08
C LYS A 69 -14.41 -1.97 10.92
N LEU A 70 -14.82 -0.96 10.15
CA LEU A 70 -14.06 0.28 10.02
C LEU A 70 -14.01 1.05 11.35
N ARG A 71 -15.12 1.09 12.10
CA ARG A 71 -15.17 1.70 13.44
C ARG A 71 -14.28 0.95 14.42
N ASP A 72 -14.35 -0.37 14.42
CA ASP A 72 -13.54 -1.23 15.29
C ASP A 72 -12.04 -1.04 14.99
N PHE A 73 -11.68 -0.99 13.70
CA PHE A 73 -10.31 -0.69 13.26
C PHE A 73 -9.80 0.65 13.82
N TRP A 74 -10.61 1.71 13.81
CA TRP A 74 -10.20 3.01 14.34
C TRP A 74 -10.05 3.02 15.85
N ALA A 75 -10.96 2.37 16.57
CA ALA A 75 -10.85 2.22 18.01
C ALA A 75 -9.54 1.47 18.40
N GLU A 76 -9.17 0.43 17.65
CA GLU A 76 -7.92 -0.31 17.84
C GLU A 76 -6.68 0.49 17.41
N ALA A 77 -6.77 1.25 16.31
CA ALA A 77 -5.68 2.10 15.83
C ALA A 77 -5.33 3.21 16.83
N GLU A 78 -6.34 3.87 17.39
CA GLU A 78 -6.20 4.91 18.42
C GLU A 78 -5.61 4.34 19.72
N ALA A 79 -5.98 3.11 20.08
CA ALA A 79 -5.42 2.40 21.22
C ALA A 79 -4.00 1.84 20.98
N LEU A 80 -3.40 2.06 19.80
CA LEU A 80 -2.11 1.48 19.37
C LEU A 80 -2.05 -0.05 19.47
N SER A 81 -3.20 -0.73 19.50
CA SER A 81 -3.31 -2.15 19.80
C SER A 81 -3.27 -3.05 18.57
N LEU A 82 -3.08 -2.48 17.37
CA LEU A 82 -3.26 -3.20 16.11
C LEU A 82 -2.32 -4.40 15.87
N GLN A 83 -1.25 -4.64 16.66
CA GLN A 83 -0.33 -5.79 16.51
C GLN A 83 0.02 -6.16 15.05
N GLY A 84 0.21 -5.16 14.19
CA GLY A 84 0.50 -5.36 12.77
C GLY A 84 -0.70 -5.68 11.86
N LYS A 85 -1.93 -5.74 12.37
CA LYS A 85 -3.14 -5.81 11.55
C LYS A 85 -3.35 -4.53 10.77
N THR A 86 -3.62 -4.69 9.48
CA THR A 86 -4.03 -3.60 8.57
C THR A 86 -5.55 -3.49 8.54
N CYS A 87 -6.09 -2.40 7.99
CA CYS A 87 -7.53 -2.26 7.77
C CYS A 87 -8.13 -3.43 6.97
N LEU A 88 -7.34 -4.04 6.07
CA LEU A 88 -7.76 -5.18 5.28
C LEU A 88 -7.92 -6.46 6.12
N HIS A 89 -7.05 -6.67 7.11
CA HIS A 89 -7.19 -7.80 8.04
C HIS A 89 -8.46 -7.68 8.86
N VAL A 90 -8.75 -6.49 9.39
CA VAL A 90 -9.96 -6.25 10.18
C VAL A 90 -11.21 -6.39 9.29
N ALA A 91 -11.17 -5.83 8.07
CA ALA A 91 -12.29 -5.86 7.13
C ALA A 91 -12.68 -7.28 6.68
N LEU A 92 -11.71 -8.13 6.35
CA LEU A 92 -11.98 -9.41 5.69
C LEU A 92 -11.76 -10.63 6.60
N GLY A 93 -10.90 -10.52 7.60
CA GLY A 93 -10.38 -11.65 8.38
C GLY A 93 -9.44 -12.55 7.56
N GLU A 94 -8.67 -13.40 8.24
CA GLU A 94 -7.61 -14.23 7.63
C GLU A 94 -8.13 -15.11 6.48
N ALA A 95 -9.32 -15.70 6.64
CA ALA A 95 -9.87 -16.65 5.67
C ALA A 95 -10.18 -16.01 4.30
N LYS A 96 -10.55 -14.72 4.27
CA LYS A 96 -10.90 -14.00 3.03
C LYS A 96 -9.81 -13.05 2.56
N LEU A 97 -8.79 -12.81 3.38
CA LEU A 97 -7.74 -11.82 3.13
C LEU A 97 -7.05 -12.03 1.77
N ALA A 98 -6.60 -13.25 1.48
CA ALA A 98 -5.92 -13.54 0.22
C ALA A 98 -6.81 -13.32 -1.03
N ALA A 99 -8.12 -13.58 -0.92
CA ALA A 99 -9.06 -13.32 -2.00
C ALA A 99 -9.25 -11.81 -2.21
N GLY A 100 -9.51 -11.07 -1.13
CA GLY A 100 -9.68 -9.62 -1.20
C GLY A 100 -8.43 -8.90 -1.71
N VAL A 101 -7.23 -9.29 -1.29
CA VAL A 101 -5.97 -8.74 -1.85
C VAL A 101 -5.92 -8.92 -3.36
N ARG A 102 -6.25 -10.10 -3.88
CA ARG A 102 -6.27 -10.35 -5.34
C ARG A 102 -7.35 -9.53 -6.05
N SER A 103 -8.53 -9.39 -5.46
CA SER A 103 -9.62 -8.58 -6.02
C SER A 103 -9.19 -7.11 -6.12
N LEU A 104 -8.59 -6.56 -5.06
CA LEU A 104 -8.06 -5.20 -5.06
C LEU A 104 -6.87 -5.02 -6.01
N GLN A 105 -5.96 -5.99 -6.08
CA GLN A 105 -4.82 -5.96 -6.98
C GLN A 105 -5.25 -5.82 -8.45
N ARG A 106 -6.29 -6.56 -8.86
CA ARG A 106 -6.85 -6.49 -10.22
C ARG A 106 -7.42 -5.10 -10.54
N LEU A 107 -7.95 -4.38 -9.55
CA LEU A 107 -8.47 -3.02 -9.74
C LEU A 107 -7.38 -2.00 -10.03
N VAL A 108 -6.25 -2.10 -9.32
CA VAL A 108 -5.15 -1.13 -9.44
C VAL A 108 -4.09 -1.52 -10.46
N ASN A 109 -4.23 -2.71 -11.08
CA ASN A 109 -3.20 -3.30 -11.94
C ASN A 109 -1.81 -3.35 -11.27
N ALA A 110 -1.78 -3.52 -9.95
CA ALA A 110 -0.54 -3.61 -9.20
C ALA A 110 0.15 -4.93 -9.50
N HIS A 111 1.43 -4.87 -9.87
CA HIS A 111 2.21 -6.08 -10.03
C HIS A 111 2.43 -6.74 -8.66
N VAL A 112 2.21 -8.05 -8.57
CA VAL A 112 2.71 -8.83 -7.43
C VAL A 112 4.16 -9.11 -7.71
N TRP A 113 5.04 -8.43 -7.00
CA TRP A 113 6.44 -8.83 -6.95
C TRP A 113 6.61 -9.78 -5.79
N GLY A 114 7.39 -10.84 -6.01
CA GLY A 114 7.93 -11.61 -4.91
C GLY A 114 8.87 -10.71 -4.12
N VAL A 115 8.34 -9.93 -3.17
CA VAL A 115 9.15 -9.29 -2.14
C VAL A 115 9.78 -10.42 -1.36
N THR A 116 11.02 -10.74 -1.72
CA THR A 116 11.83 -11.67 -0.92
C THR A 116 11.90 -11.09 0.49
N PRO A 117 11.78 -11.90 1.55
CA PRO A 117 11.86 -11.47 2.96
C PRO A 117 13.16 -10.72 3.34
N ARG A 118 14.08 -10.58 2.38
CA ARG A 118 15.40 -9.98 2.51
C ARG A 118 15.49 -8.55 2.00
N ILE A 119 14.44 -7.94 1.46
CA ILE A 119 14.51 -6.51 1.15
C ILE A 119 14.36 -5.80 2.50
N PRO A 120 15.47 -5.34 3.11
CA PRO A 120 15.41 -4.75 4.43
C PRO A 120 14.67 -3.42 4.33
N PRO A 121 14.12 -2.91 5.44
CA PRO A 121 13.69 -1.53 5.49
C PRO A 121 14.85 -0.63 5.05
N PRO A 122 14.58 0.44 4.30
CA PRO A 122 15.56 1.50 4.17
C PRO A 122 15.61 2.22 5.53
N ASP A 123 16.32 1.67 6.53
CA ASP A 123 16.43 2.26 7.88
C ASP A 123 16.94 3.69 7.84
N ALA A 124 17.80 4.00 6.87
CA ALA A 124 18.24 5.35 6.59
C ALA A 124 17.06 6.25 6.18
N PHE A 125 16.14 5.76 5.34
CA PHE A 125 14.97 6.51 4.88
C PHE A 125 14.02 6.84 6.02
N TYR A 126 13.64 5.88 6.87
CA TYR A 126 12.73 6.18 7.98
C TYR A 126 13.38 7.08 9.05
N ARG A 127 14.72 7.06 9.18
CA ARG A 127 15.45 8.04 10.01
C ARG A 127 15.45 9.44 9.39
N SER A 128 15.58 9.53 8.07
CA SER A 128 15.52 10.80 7.34
C SER A 128 14.10 11.39 7.26
N TYR A 129 13.08 10.54 7.28
CA TYR A 129 11.67 10.89 7.13
C TYR A 129 10.79 10.20 8.19
N PRO A 130 10.96 10.56 9.49
CA PRO A 130 10.27 9.89 10.59
C PRO A 130 8.74 9.96 10.49
N GLU A 131 8.20 10.99 9.85
CA GLU A 131 6.78 11.16 9.56
C GLU A 131 6.18 10.07 8.65
N VAL A 132 6.99 9.38 7.86
CA VAL A 132 6.53 8.36 6.90
C VAL A 132 6.29 7.00 7.58
N LYS A 133 7.06 6.66 8.62
CA LYS A 133 6.94 5.35 9.31
C LYS A 133 5.54 5.13 9.91
N PRO A 134 4.91 6.12 10.59
CA PRO A 134 3.52 6.01 11.06
C PRO A 134 2.49 5.82 9.93
N VAL A 135 2.65 6.54 8.80
CA VAL A 135 1.76 6.36 7.63
C VAL A 135 1.84 4.94 7.12
N CYS A 136 3.06 4.45 6.91
CA CYS A 136 3.33 3.10 6.44
C CYS A 136 2.66 2.06 7.36
N ARG A 137 2.87 2.19 8.67
CA ARG A 137 2.28 1.30 9.68
C ARG A 137 0.75 1.30 9.64
N LEU A 138 0.11 2.47 9.66
CA LEU A 138 -1.35 2.60 9.71
C LEU A 138 -2.04 2.14 8.42
N THR A 139 -1.38 2.32 7.28
CA THR A 139 -1.95 2.01 5.96
C THR A 139 -1.64 0.59 5.48
N GLY A 140 -0.80 -0.15 6.20
CA GLY A 140 -0.35 -1.47 5.78
C GLY A 140 0.59 -1.43 4.57
N THR A 141 1.32 -0.33 4.43
CA THR A 141 2.24 -0.07 3.31
C THR A 141 3.66 0.06 3.84
N VAL A 142 4.67 -0.36 3.09
CA VAL A 142 6.07 -0.19 3.41
C VAL A 142 6.82 0.41 2.23
N ILE A 143 7.97 1.01 2.53
CA ILE A 143 8.92 1.46 1.51
C ILE A 143 9.94 0.35 1.31
N VAL A 144 10.10 -0.13 0.08
CA VAL A 144 11.10 -1.11 -0.30
C VAL A 144 12.10 -0.48 -1.25
N ASP A 145 13.38 -0.78 -1.06
CA ASP A 145 14.44 -0.40 -1.99
C ASP A 145 14.41 -1.38 -3.17
N ALA A 146 14.20 -0.87 -4.38
CA ALA A 146 14.16 -1.68 -5.60
C ALA A 146 15.57 -2.11 -6.08
N GLY A 147 16.64 -1.78 -5.35
CA GLY A 147 18.02 -2.10 -5.72
C GLY A 147 18.58 -1.23 -6.85
N THR A 148 17.73 -0.38 -7.46
CA THR A 148 18.14 0.74 -8.31
C THR A 148 18.18 2.01 -7.45
N SER A 149 19.35 2.66 -7.42
CA SER A 149 19.66 3.82 -6.54
C SER A 149 18.75 5.06 -6.73
N CYS A 150 17.77 5.00 -7.63
CA CYS A 150 16.92 6.09 -8.07
C CYS A 150 15.43 5.73 -8.05
N THR A 151 14.99 4.74 -7.26
CA THR A 151 13.58 4.28 -7.28
C THR A 151 13.09 4.00 -5.86
N LEU A 152 12.10 4.77 -5.39
CA LEU A 152 11.36 4.46 -4.16
C LEU A 152 10.16 3.60 -4.52
N THR A 153 10.10 2.37 -4.04
CA THR A 153 8.98 1.46 -4.31
C THR A 153 8.11 1.34 -3.06
N THR A 154 6.79 1.37 -3.23
CA THR A 154 5.85 1.06 -2.14
C THR A 154 5.40 -0.38 -2.28
N ALA A 155 5.40 -1.13 -1.18
CA ALA A 155 4.80 -2.46 -1.12
C ALA A 155 3.65 -2.43 -0.11
N SER A 156 2.48 -2.95 -0.47
CA SER A 156 1.33 -2.91 0.44
C SER A 156 0.51 -4.19 0.38
N LEU A 157 0.05 -4.65 1.55
CA LEU A 157 -0.96 -5.70 1.60
C LEU A 157 -2.31 -5.19 1.08
N ASN A 158 -2.54 -3.88 1.14
CA ASN A 158 -3.70 -3.23 0.54
C ASN A 158 -3.26 -2.48 -0.73
N PRO A 159 -3.47 -3.05 -1.93
CA PRO A 159 -2.96 -2.45 -3.16
C PRO A 159 -3.47 -1.02 -3.42
N LEU A 160 -4.70 -0.70 -2.98
CA LEU A 160 -5.23 0.67 -3.06
C LEU A 160 -4.44 1.65 -2.20
N ALA A 161 -4.07 1.21 -0.98
CA ALA A 161 -3.29 2.02 -0.06
C ALA A 161 -1.88 2.27 -0.60
N GLY A 162 -1.25 1.25 -1.21
CA GLY A 162 0.09 1.42 -1.76
C GLY A 162 0.18 2.42 -2.90
N GLU A 163 -0.80 2.44 -3.81
CA GLU A 163 -0.94 3.45 -4.88
C GLU A 163 -1.12 4.87 -4.31
N ILE A 164 -2.05 5.05 -3.37
CA ILE A 164 -2.32 6.36 -2.78
C ILE A 164 -1.15 6.85 -1.92
N VAL A 165 -0.48 5.97 -1.18
CA VAL A 165 0.71 6.31 -0.39
C VAL A 165 1.86 6.70 -1.31
N ALA A 166 2.05 6.02 -2.44
CA ALA A 166 3.02 6.43 -3.46
C ALA A 166 2.74 7.87 -3.95
N ALA A 167 1.50 8.19 -4.31
CA ALA A 167 1.11 9.53 -4.73
C ALA A 167 1.27 10.59 -3.61
N TRP A 168 0.97 10.20 -2.36
CA TRP A 168 1.19 11.06 -1.18
C TRP A 168 2.67 11.38 -0.99
N LEU A 169 3.55 10.37 -1.08
CA LEU A 169 5.00 10.53 -0.96
C LEU A 169 5.56 11.43 -2.06
N ASP A 170 5.12 11.24 -3.30
CA ASP A 170 5.55 12.09 -4.41
C ASP A 170 5.26 13.56 -4.12
N THR A 171 4.04 13.85 -3.69
CA THR A 171 3.65 15.22 -3.37
C THR A 171 4.41 15.75 -2.14
N TYR A 172 4.56 14.92 -1.10
CA TYR A 172 5.29 15.26 0.12
C TYR A 172 6.73 15.68 -0.20
N PHE A 173 7.45 14.88 -0.99
CA PHE A 173 8.82 15.17 -1.37
C PHE A 173 8.94 16.30 -2.39
N THR A 174 7.95 16.49 -3.27
CA THR A 174 7.86 17.69 -4.14
C THR A 174 7.82 18.96 -3.31
N LYS A 175 6.89 19.04 -2.35
CA LYS A 175 6.65 20.25 -1.56
C LYS A 175 7.80 20.56 -0.63
N THR A 176 8.36 19.54 0.01
CA THR A 176 9.43 19.71 0.99
C THR A 176 10.81 19.88 0.35
N ARG A 177 10.95 19.62 -0.96
CA ARG A 177 12.24 19.61 -1.70
C ARG A 177 13.30 18.72 -1.04
N ARG A 178 12.86 17.69 -0.30
CA ARG A 178 13.72 16.86 0.54
C ARG A 178 14.38 15.68 -0.20
N GLU A 179 14.01 15.40 -1.44
CA GLU A 179 14.52 14.24 -2.19
C GLU A 179 14.83 14.60 -3.66
N PRO A 180 16.11 14.53 -4.08
CA PRO A 180 16.55 14.84 -5.45
C PRO A 180 16.47 13.65 -6.43
N ARG A 181 16.20 12.43 -5.97
CA ARG A 181 16.15 11.23 -6.84
C ARG A 181 14.95 11.26 -7.80
N HIS A 182 15.11 10.66 -8.99
CA HIS A 182 14.02 10.42 -9.93
C HIS A 182 12.92 9.58 -9.27
N ARG A 183 11.66 9.97 -9.48
CA ARG A 183 10.52 9.48 -8.71
C ARG A 183 9.70 8.50 -9.52
N PHE A 184 10.25 7.31 -9.71
CA PHE A 184 9.43 6.20 -10.16
C PHE A 184 8.91 5.50 -8.92
N TYR A 185 7.67 5.81 -8.55
CA TYR A 185 6.97 5.03 -7.54
C TYR A 185 6.38 3.81 -8.24
N SER A 186 7.12 2.71 -8.24
CA SER A 186 6.50 1.40 -8.47
C SER A 186 5.72 1.02 -7.22
N HIS A 187 4.47 0.63 -7.39
CA HIS A 187 3.70 -0.01 -6.35
C HIS A 187 3.63 -1.52 -6.59
N VAL A 188 3.89 -2.30 -5.54
CA VAL A 188 3.77 -3.76 -5.56
C VAL A 188 2.81 -4.25 -4.50
N ALA A 189 1.97 -5.21 -4.86
CA ALA A 189 1.07 -5.86 -3.91
C ALA A 189 1.84 -6.93 -3.10
N LEU A 190 1.66 -6.93 -1.77
CA LEU A 190 2.13 -7.97 -0.88
C LEU A 190 1.07 -9.07 -0.75
N THR A 191 1.51 -10.31 -0.63
CA THR A 191 0.63 -11.41 -0.22
C THR A 191 0.46 -11.43 1.30
N PRO A 192 -0.65 -11.97 1.82
CA PRO A 192 -0.84 -12.13 3.26
C PRO A 192 0.30 -12.93 3.93
N ALA A 193 0.84 -13.93 3.24
CA ALA A 193 1.94 -14.75 3.74
C ALA A 193 3.26 -13.96 3.94
N GLN A 194 3.48 -12.90 3.16
CA GLN A 194 4.66 -12.04 3.30
C GLN A 194 4.51 -11.03 4.45
N TRP A 195 3.29 -10.68 4.82
CA TRP A 195 3.02 -9.58 5.74
C TRP A 195 3.67 -9.75 7.13
N PRO A 196 3.62 -10.92 7.81
CA PRO A 196 4.31 -11.09 9.08
C PRO A 196 5.83 -10.86 9.01
N GLY A 197 6.47 -11.24 7.90
CA GLY A 197 7.89 -11.00 7.69
C GLY A 197 8.20 -9.51 7.49
N VAL A 198 7.35 -8.82 6.73
CA VAL A 198 7.44 -7.37 6.49
C VAL A 198 7.21 -6.58 7.76
N LEU A 199 6.22 -6.95 8.57
CA LEU A 199 5.95 -6.33 9.87
C LEU A 199 7.18 -6.35 10.77
N ARG A 200 7.76 -7.55 10.95
CA ARG A 200 8.97 -7.75 11.75
C ARG A 200 10.13 -6.90 11.25
N ALA A 201 10.34 -6.87 9.92
CA ALA A 201 11.46 -6.16 9.36
C ALA A 201 11.30 -4.63 9.40
N HIS A 202 10.09 -4.08 9.26
CA HIS A 202 9.88 -2.63 9.10
C HIS A 202 9.38 -1.90 10.35
N PHE A 203 8.70 -2.59 11.26
CA PHE A 203 7.93 -1.95 12.33
C PHE A 203 8.16 -2.52 13.73
N GLU A 204 8.71 -3.72 13.85
CA GLU A 204 9.14 -4.29 15.13
C GLU A 204 10.63 -3.98 15.31
N ASP A 205 11.01 -3.61 16.54
CA ASP A 205 12.40 -3.34 16.93
C ASP A 205 13.05 -4.60 17.51
#